data_AF-A0A660QJ82-F1
#
_entry.id   AF-A0A660QJ82-F1
#
_cell.length_a   1.000
_cell.length_b   1.000
_cell.length_c   1.000
_cell.angle_alpha   90.00
_cell.angle_beta   90.00
_cell.angle_gamma   90.00
#
_symmetry.space_group_name_H-M   'P 1'
#
loop_
_entity.id
_entity.type
_entity.pdbx_description
1 polymer ?
#
loop_
_entity_poly.entity_id
_entity_poly.type
_entity_poly.pdbx_seq_one_letter_code
_entity_poly.pdbx_strand_id
1 'polypeptide(L)'
;MDELLRITFVGHVSKDINKTPVDTKTIPGGGVLYGSIAAARLGAESIAVTKFAREDEHLFEIISQSGVVLQRLDSRTTTSIENIYKSSNSDERESRVISLAESFKKSDVEDIKSEAIVINPLWHGEFPERLLSVVREGTDLLIGDAQGFLRNVKEDGKMVYTIWEERF
;
A
#
# COMPACT_ATOMS: atom_id res chain seq x y z
N MET A 1 15.99 24.31 -15.17
CA MET A 1 15.82 22.89 -14.78
C MET A 1 14.43 22.86 -14.20
N ASP A 2 13.49 22.20 -14.87
CA ASP A 2 12.20 21.93 -14.22
C ASP A 2 12.51 21.05 -13.02
N GLU A 3 12.07 21.48 -11.84
CA GLU A 3 12.19 20.68 -10.62
C GLU A 3 11.41 19.38 -10.84
N LEU A 4 12.06 18.25 -10.59
CA LEU A 4 11.45 16.94 -10.77
C LEU A 4 10.40 16.76 -9.66
N LEU A 5 9.14 16.50 -10.02
CA LEU A 5 8.06 16.29 -9.04
C LEU A 5 8.45 15.20 -8.04
N ARG A 6 8.50 15.54 -6.76
CA ARG A 6 8.72 14.58 -5.67
C ARG A 6 7.41 14.03 -5.12
N ILE A 7 7.23 12.71 -5.23
CA ILE A 7 6.01 12.03 -4.80
C ILE A 7 6.31 10.87 -3.85
N THR A 8 5.68 10.88 -2.68
CA THR A 8 5.79 9.80 -1.70
C THR A 8 4.51 8.98 -1.66
N PHE A 9 4.62 7.67 -1.85
CA PHE A 9 3.55 6.71 -1.63
C PHE A 9 3.71 6.08 -0.24
N VAL A 10 2.63 6.07 0.55
CA VAL A 10 2.61 5.50 1.89
C VAL A 10 1.56 4.41 1.95
N GLY A 11 1.99 3.17 2.21
CA GLY A 11 1.10 2.01 2.28
C GLY A 11 1.86 0.71 2.40
N HIS A 12 1.17 -0.38 2.69
CA HIS A 12 1.76 -1.71 2.75
C HIS A 12 2.01 -2.24 1.33
N VAL A 13 3.18 -2.85 1.16
CA VAL A 13 3.37 -3.87 0.13
C VAL A 13 2.64 -5.14 0.55
N SER A 14 2.29 -5.99 -0.41
CA SER A 14 1.59 -7.24 -0.16
C SER A 14 2.32 -8.42 -0.78
N LYS A 15 2.35 -9.54 -0.07
CA LYS A 15 2.63 -10.86 -0.63
C LYS A 15 1.30 -11.46 -1.09
N ASP A 16 0.97 -11.24 -2.36
CA ASP A 16 -0.30 -11.65 -2.93
C ASP A 16 -0.28 -13.10 -3.36
N ILE A 17 -1.24 -13.89 -2.85
CA ILE A 17 -1.48 -15.28 -3.26
C ILE A 17 -2.67 -15.28 -4.21
N ASN A 18 -2.40 -15.23 -5.50
CA ASN A 18 -3.42 -15.18 -6.53
C ASN A 18 -3.77 -16.58 -6.99
N LYS A 19 -5.02 -16.99 -6.76
CA LYS A 19 -5.59 -18.30 -7.13
C LYS A 19 -6.53 -18.13 -8.31
N THR A 20 -6.20 -18.74 -9.43
CA THR A 20 -7.05 -18.83 -10.63
C THR A 20 -7.51 -20.29 -10.83
N PRO A 21 -8.44 -20.57 -11.76
CA PRO A 21 -8.77 -21.95 -12.11
C PRO A 21 -7.61 -22.74 -12.73
N VAL A 22 -6.57 -22.06 -13.20
CA VAL A 22 -5.42 -22.66 -13.91
C VAL A 22 -4.22 -22.83 -12.99
N ASP A 23 -3.94 -21.84 -12.15
CA ASP A 23 -2.73 -21.82 -11.34
C ASP A 23 -2.91 -21.05 -10.01
N THR A 24 -1.92 -21.21 -9.14
CA THR A 24 -1.73 -20.37 -7.94
C THR A 24 -0.35 -19.75 -8.01
N LYS A 25 -0.29 -18.44 -7.87
CA LYS A 25 0.96 -17.66 -7.90
C LYS A 25 1.09 -16.82 -6.65
N THR A 26 2.30 -16.80 -6.09
CA THR A 26 2.68 -15.83 -5.04
C THR A 26 3.53 -14.75 -5.68
N ILE A 27 3.07 -13.50 -5.64
CA ILE A 27 3.75 -12.36 -6.27
C ILE A 27 3.82 -11.16 -5.32
N PRO A 28 4.81 -10.27 -5.47
CA PRO A 28 4.78 -8.99 -4.77
C PRO A 28 3.68 -8.10 -5.38
N GLY A 29 2.97 -7.40 -4.52
CA GLY A 29 1.91 -6.48 -4.89
C GLY A 29 1.73 -5.36 -3.87
N GLY A 30 0.50 -4.86 -3.80
CA GLY A 30 0.15 -3.70 -3.00
C GLY A 30 0.17 -2.38 -3.77
N GLY A 31 -0.73 -1.45 -3.44
CA GLY A 31 -0.90 -0.18 -4.15
C GLY A 31 0.38 0.67 -4.15
N VAL A 32 1.11 0.67 -3.03
CA VAL A 32 2.40 1.37 -2.90
C VAL A 32 3.43 0.88 -3.93
N LEU A 33 3.47 -0.43 -4.23
CA LEU A 33 4.40 -1.00 -5.20
C LEU A 33 4.06 -0.52 -6.61
N TYR A 34 2.79 -0.65 -7.01
CA TYR A 34 2.37 -0.28 -8.36
C TYR A 34 2.45 1.24 -8.59
N GLY A 35 1.94 2.04 -7.65
CA GLY A 35 1.91 3.50 -7.76
C GLY A 35 3.30 4.10 -7.80
N SER A 36 4.19 3.68 -6.89
CA SER A 36 5.55 4.24 -6.82
C SER A 36 6.38 3.92 -8.06
N ILE A 37 6.30 2.68 -8.58
CA ILE A 37 6.99 2.29 -9.82
C ILE A 37 6.43 3.06 -11.03
N ALA A 38 5.11 3.20 -11.13
CA ALA A 38 4.49 3.96 -12.22
C ALA A 38 4.96 5.42 -12.23
N ALA A 39 4.98 6.08 -11.07
CA ALA A 39 5.46 7.46 -10.94
C ALA A 39 6.95 7.60 -11.33
N ALA A 40 7.81 6.69 -10.87
CA ALA A 40 9.23 6.68 -11.24
C ALA A 40 9.42 6.53 -12.75
N ARG A 41 8.67 5.62 -13.39
CA ARG A 41 8.73 5.39 -14.84
C ARG A 41 8.23 6.58 -15.66
N LEU A 42 7.38 7.42 -15.09
CA LEU A 42 6.90 8.67 -15.69
C LEU A 42 7.82 9.87 -15.41
N GLY A 43 8.92 9.66 -14.68
CA GLY A 43 9.97 10.68 -14.47
C GLY A 43 9.85 11.47 -13.18
N ALA A 44 9.02 11.05 -12.21
CA ALA A 44 8.98 11.66 -10.88
C ALA A 44 10.08 11.11 -9.94
N GLU A 45 10.51 11.90 -8.96
CA GLU A 45 11.30 11.39 -7.82
C GLU A 45 10.33 10.64 -6.90
N SER A 46 10.25 9.32 -7.09
CA SER A 46 9.27 8.47 -6.40
C SER A 46 9.87 7.82 -5.16
N ILE A 47 9.16 7.92 -4.04
CA ILE A 47 9.50 7.32 -2.76
C ILE A 47 8.37 6.37 -2.33
N ALA A 48 8.72 5.19 -1.83
CA ALA A 48 7.77 4.23 -1.26
C ALA A 48 8.07 4.03 0.24
N VAL A 49 7.18 4.50 1.10
CA VAL A 49 7.23 4.26 2.55
C VAL A 49 6.30 3.12 2.88
N THR A 50 6.86 2.00 3.36
CA THR A 50 6.11 0.76 3.54
C THR A 50 6.59 -0.04 4.74
N LYS A 51 5.80 -1.01 5.20
CA LYS A 51 6.10 -1.85 6.38
C LYS A 51 5.96 -3.31 6.00
N PHE A 52 6.99 -4.12 6.25
CA PHE A 52 6.97 -5.57 6.02
C PHE A 52 8.07 -6.27 6.83
N ALA A 53 7.96 -7.59 6.97
CA ALA A 53 8.92 -8.41 7.70
C ALA A 53 10.24 -8.52 6.93
N ARG A 54 11.37 -8.40 7.64
CA ARG A 54 12.71 -8.39 7.03
C ARG A 54 13.00 -9.63 6.18
N GLU A 55 12.44 -10.78 6.51
CA GLU A 55 12.60 -12.02 5.74
C GLU A 55 12.02 -11.95 4.31
N ASP A 56 11.01 -11.12 4.07
CA ASP A 56 10.38 -10.92 2.76
C ASP A 56 11.05 -9.80 1.93
N GLU A 57 12.19 -9.24 2.38
CA GLU A 57 12.87 -8.12 1.69
C GLU A 57 13.19 -8.43 0.23
N HIS A 58 13.63 -9.67 -0.05
CA HIS A 58 13.90 -10.17 -1.40
C HIS A 58 12.69 -10.09 -2.35
N LEU A 59 11.45 -10.14 -1.84
CA LEU A 59 10.24 -10.07 -2.67
C LEU A 59 10.01 -8.65 -3.22
N PHE A 60 10.47 -7.62 -2.51
CA PHE A 60 10.15 -6.23 -2.79
C PHE A 60 11.33 -5.43 -3.37
N GLU A 61 12.46 -6.07 -3.63
CA GLU A 61 13.62 -5.47 -4.32
C GLU A 61 13.26 -4.86 -5.69
N ILE A 62 12.21 -5.37 -6.34
CA ILE A 62 11.72 -4.83 -7.61
C ILE A 62 11.35 -3.33 -7.53
N ILE A 63 10.98 -2.83 -6.34
CA ILE A 63 10.67 -1.42 -6.12
C ILE A 63 11.94 -0.59 -6.33
N SER A 64 13.03 -0.90 -5.62
CA SER A 64 14.30 -0.17 -5.74
C SER A 64 14.96 -0.38 -7.10
N GLN A 65 14.89 -1.60 -7.66
CA GLN A 65 15.37 -1.90 -9.02
C GLN A 65 14.63 -1.11 -10.12
N SER A 66 13.45 -0.58 -9.82
CA SER A 66 12.65 0.24 -10.75
C SER A 66 12.91 1.75 -10.61
N GLY A 67 13.93 2.15 -9.83
CA GLY A 67 14.29 3.56 -9.63
C GLY A 67 13.51 4.28 -8.53
N VAL A 68 12.78 3.54 -7.69
CA VAL A 68 12.05 4.10 -6.54
C VAL A 68 12.95 4.10 -5.31
N VAL A 69 12.90 5.17 -4.51
CA VAL A 69 13.53 5.18 -3.18
C VAL A 69 12.64 4.40 -2.21
N LEU A 70 13.05 3.17 -1.86
CA LEU A 70 12.32 2.33 -0.92
C LEU A 70 12.71 2.65 0.53
N GLN A 71 11.77 3.16 1.31
CA GLN A 71 11.88 3.33 2.76
C GLN A 71 11.08 2.22 3.46
N ARG A 72 11.77 1.14 3.80
CA ARG A 72 11.21 0.04 4.59
C ARG A 72 11.21 0.40 6.07
N LEU A 73 10.06 0.28 6.70
CA LEU A 73 9.90 0.30 8.15
C LEU A 73 9.72 -1.14 8.66
N ASP A 74 10.16 -1.37 9.90
CA ASP A 74 10.04 -2.67 10.53
C ASP A 74 8.57 -3.02 10.83
N SER A 75 8.24 -4.29 10.57
CA SER A 75 7.02 -4.96 11.01
C SER A 75 7.36 -6.41 11.30
N ARG A 76 6.70 -7.02 12.29
CA ARG A 76 6.88 -8.44 12.62
C ARG A 76 6.39 -9.38 11.52
N THR A 77 5.41 -8.93 10.75
CA THR A 77 4.74 -9.68 9.69
C THR A 77 4.65 -8.83 8.43
N THR A 78 4.56 -9.48 7.27
CA THR A 78 4.25 -8.85 5.99
C THR A 78 2.74 -8.94 5.75
N THR A 79 2.14 -7.92 5.15
CA THR A 79 0.75 -8.03 4.69
C THR A 79 0.69 -9.08 3.58
N SER A 80 -0.19 -10.05 3.70
CA SER A 80 -0.40 -11.08 2.69
C SER A 80 -1.88 -11.24 2.45
N ILE A 81 -2.27 -11.15 1.18
CA ILE A 81 -3.65 -11.20 0.73
C ILE A 81 -3.79 -12.35 -0.25
N GLU A 82 -4.72 -13.25 0.03
CA GLU A 82 -5.18 -14.24 -0.92
C GLU A 82 -6.27 -13.63 -1.80
N ASN A 83 -6.10 -13.71 -3.12
CA ASN A 83 -7.10 -13.28 -4.09
C ASN A 83 -7.58 -14.50 -4.89
N ILE A 84 -8.85 -14.83 -4.78
CA ILE A 84 -9.48 -15.94 -5.48
C ILE A 84 -10.26 -15.41 -6.67
N TYR A 85 -9.77 -15.69 -7.88
CA TYR A 85 -10.39 -15.33 -9.15
C TYR A 85 -11.21 -16.52 -9.65
N LYS A 86 -12.54 -16.39 -9.63
CA LYS A 86 -13.46 -17.49 -9.99
C LYS A 86 -13.84 -17.49 -11.48
N SER A 87 -13.64 -16.37 -12.16
CA SER A 87 -13.92 -16.19 -13.58
C SER A 87 -12.73 -15.52 -14.28
N SER A 88 -12.83 -15.34 -15.61
CA SER A 88 -11.86 -14.55 -16.36
C SER A 88 -11.95 -13.04 -16.08
N ASN A 89 -13.00 -12.60 -15.38
CA ASN A 89 -13.13 -11.21 -14.93
C ASN A 89 -12.32 -11.02 -13.64
N SER A 90 -11.21 -10.29 -13.72
CA SER A 90 -10.33 -10.02 -12.58
C SER A 90 -10.97 -9.19 -11.47
N ASP A 91 -12.06 -8.48 -11.77
CA ASP A 91 -12.78 -7.66 -10.78
C ASP A 91 -13.67 -8.52 -9.88
N GLU A 92 -14.06 -9.71 -10.34
CA GLU A 92 -14.79 -10.71 -9.56
C GLU A 92 -13.81 -11.56 -8.74
N ARG A 93 -13.19 -10.91 -7.75
CA ARG A 93 -12.30 -11.60 -6.80
C ARG A 93 -12.85 -11.58 -5.39
N GLU A 94 -12.64 -12.69 -4.68
CA GLU A 94 -12.76 -12.73 -3.24
C GLU A 94 -11.36 -12.56 -2.63
N SER A 95 -11.18 -11.50 -1.84
CA SER A 95 -9.93 -11.24 -1.13
C SER A 95 -10.03 -11.65 0.33
N ARG A 96 -9.00 -12.31 0.84
CA ARG A 96 -8.86 -12.71 2.24
C ARG A 96 -7.49 -12.32 2.76
N VAL A 97 -7.44 -11.79 3.97
CA VAL A 97 -6.19 -11.53 4.67
C VAL A 97 -5.64 -12.84 5.22
N ILE A 98 -4.37 -13.10 4.94
CA ILE A 98 -3.58 -14.20 5.54
C ILE A 98 -2.77 -13.66 6.72
N SER A 99 -2.16 -12.49 6.55
CA SER A 99 -1.44 -11.77 7.58
C SER A 99 -1.48 -10.27 7.31
N LEU A 100 -1.35 -9.44 8.35
CA LEU A 100 -1.25 -8.00 8.24
C LEU A 100 0.10 -7.55 8.81
N ALA A 101 0.78 -6.63 8.13
CA ALA A 101 1.84 -5.86 8.76
C ALA A 101 1.25 -4.88 9.80
N GLU A 102 2.10 -4.38 10.69
CA GLU A 102 1.69 -3.42 11.71
C GLU A 102 1.25 -2.10 11.09
N SER A 103 0.11 -1.54 11.54
CA SER A 103 -0.39 -0.24 11.08
C SER A 103 0.65 0.88 11.20
N PHE A 104 0.47 1.93 10.40
CA PHE A 104 1.26 3.14 10.52
C PHE A 104 0.98 3.86 11.84
N LYS A 105 2.03 4.44 12.43
CA LYS A 105 1.98 5.34 13.60
C LYS A 105 2.53 6.72 13.24
N LYS A 106 2.29 7.72 14.11
CA LYS A 106 2.73 9.10 13.89
C LYS A 106 4.23 9.20 13.57
N SER A 107 5.08 8.49 14.32
CA SER A 107 6.53 8.49 14.12
C SER A 107 7.00 7.86 12.80
N ASP A 108 6.11 7.13 12.11
CA ASP A 108 6.44 6.55 10.80
C ASP A 108 6.31 7.59 9.69
N VAL A 109 5.54 8.66 9.92
CA VAL A 109 5.06 9.55 8.85
C VAL A 109 5.25 11.04 9.13
N GLU A 110 5.53 11.44 10.37
CA GLU A 110 5.58 12.87 10.77
C GLU A 110 6.68 13.69 10.07
N ASP A 111 7.76 13.03 9.65
CA ASP A 111 8.89 13.68 8.97
C ASP A 111 8.82 13.55 7.43
N ILE A 112 7.76 12.94 6.87
CA ILE A 112 7.61 12.81 5.41
C ILE A 112 7.35 14.19 4.80
N LYS A 113 8.21 14.60 3.87
CA LYS A 113 8.07 15.84 3.08
C LYS A 113 8.17 15.57 1.58
N SER A 114 7.15 15.94 0.81
CA SER A 114 7.09 15.78 -0.65
C SER A 114 6.03 16.71 -1.25
N GLU A 115 6.20 17.14 -2.50
CA GLU A 115 5.20 17.96 -3.20
C GLU A 115 3.84 17.27 -3.25
N ALA A 116 3.84 15.95 -3.49
CA ALA A 116 2.66 15.10 -3.39
C ALA A 116 2.89 13.92 -2.43
N ILE A 117 1.90 13.62 -1.60
CA ILE A 117 1.84 12.40 -0.79
C ILE A 117 0.58 11.61 -1.16
N VAL A 118 0.77 10.34 -1.50
CA VAL A 118 -0.30 9.39 -1.82
C VAL A 118 -0.42 8.37 -0.69
N ILE A 119 -1.51 8.47 0.07
CA ILE A 119 -1.89 7.47 1.06
C ILE A 119 -2.60 6.34 0.32
N ASN A 120 -1.96 5.17 0.25
CA ASN A 120 -2.39 4.06 -0.59
C ASN A 120 -2.50 2.75 0.20
N PRO A 121 -3.44 2.66 1.17
CA PRO A 121 -3.55 1.52 2.05
C PRO A 121 -4.32 0.36 1.42
N LEU A 122 -4.05 -0.85 1.89
CA LEU A 122 -4.74 -2.07 1.43
C LEU A 122 -5.95 -2.41 2.28
N TRP A 123 -6.09 -1.93 3.50
CA TRP A 123 -7.21 -2.28 4.37
C TRP A 123 -7.48 -1.19 5.39
N HIS A 124 -8.73 -1.11 5.84
CA HIS A 124 -9.17 -0.16 6.84
C HIS A 124 -8.51 -0.41 8.19
N GLY A 125 -7.77 0.57 8.69
CA GLY A 125 -6.91 0.47 9.87
C GLY A 125 -5.42 0.34 9.56
N GLU A 126 -5.04 0.12 8.30
CA GLU A 126 -3.63 0.11 7.88
C GLU A 126 -2.97 1.48 8.13
N PHE A 127 -3.61 2.52 7.61
CA PHE A 127 -3.24 3.91 7.81
C PHE A 127 -4.35 4.58 8.62
N PRO A 128 -4.17 4.74 9.94
CA PRO A 128 -5.19 5.37 10.77
C PRO A 128 -5.48 6.80 10.31
N GLU A 129 -6.75 7.13 10.17
CA GLU A 129 -7.27 8.38 9.63
C GLU A 129 -6.74 9.62 10.34
N ARG A 130 -6.54 9.53 11.66
CA ARG A 130 -5.92 10.61 12.46
C ARG A 130 -4.52 11.03 11.97
N LEU A 131 -3.85 10.19 11.18
CA LEU A 131 -2.54 10.51 10.60
C LEU A 131 -2.65 11.37 9.33
N LEU A 132 -3.84 11.50 8.73
CA LEU A 132 -4.07 12.35 7.56
C LEU A 132 -3.71 13.81 7.84
N SER A 133 -4.06 14.33 9.02
CA SER A 133 -3.69 15.68 9.44
C SER A 133 -2.18 15.85 9.63
N VAL A 134 -1.49 14.80 10.10
CA VAL A 134 -0.03 14.79 10.28
C VAL A 134 0.67 14.87 8.93
N VAL A 135 0.31 14.01 7.97
CA VAL A 135 0.94 14.01 6.64
C VAL A 135 0.57 15.23 5.81
N ARG A 136 -0.60 15.84 6.05
CA ARG A 136 -1.03 17.08 5.39
C ARG A 136 -0.05 18.23 5.59
N GLU A 137 0.62 18.30 6.75
CA GLU A 137 1.64 19.30 7.06
C GLU A 137 2.95 19.11 6.27
N GLY A 138 3.09 17.99 5.56
CA GLY A 138 4.30 17.64 4.82
C GLY A 138 4.21 17.74 3.31
N THR A 139 3.10 18.22 2.77
CA THR A 139 2.86 18.19 1.33
C THR A 139 2.04 19.36 0.83
N ASP A 140 2.11 19.65 -0.46
CA ASP A 140 1.22 20.59 -1.16
C ASP A 140 -0.04 19.87 -1.67
N LEU A 141 0.09 18.59 -2.04
CA LEU A 141 -1.01 17.77 -2.52
C LEU A 141 -1.10 16.43 -1.77
N LEU A 142 -2.17 16.27 -0.99
CA LEU A 142 -2.49 15.01 -0.31
C LEU A 142 -3.54 14.25 -1.12
N ILE A 143 -3.24 12.99 -1.46
CA ILE A 143 -4.10 12.09 -2.22
C ILE A 143 -4.36 10.84 -1.37
N GLY A 144 -5.60 10.35 -1.35
CA GLY A 144 -5.97 9.12 -0.65
C GLY A 144 -6.64 8.11 -1.57
N ASP A 145 -6.23 6.85 -1.48
CA ASP A 145 -6.94 5.74 -2.12
C ASP A 145 -8.09 5.27 -1.21
N ALA A 146 -9.32 5.38 -1.71
CA ALA A 146 -10.54 5.02 -0.99
C ALA A 146 -10.53 3.55 -0.50
N GLN A 147 -9.81 2.66 -1.18
CA GLN A 147 -9.71 1.24 -0.81
C GLN A 147 -9.27 1.08 0.65
N GLY A 148 -8.28 1.85 1.09
CA GLY A 148 -7.72 1.75 2.42
C GLY A 148 -8.64 2.26 3.54
N PHE A 149 -9.74 2.94 3.21
CA PHE A 149 -10.72 3.45 4.18
C PHE A 149 -12.04 2.68 4.15
N LEU A 150 -12.34 2.04 3.01
CA LEU A 150 -13.60 1.31 2.81
C LEU A 150 -13.43 -0.21 3.02
N ARG A 151 -12.24 -0.77 2.76
CA ARG A 151 -12.01 -2.22 2.74
C ARG A 151 -11.71 -2.78 4.12
N ASN A 152 -12.75 -3.22 4.81
CA ASN A 152 -12.69 -3.79 6.14
C ASN A 152 -12.32 -5.28 6.13
N VAL A 153 -11.59 -5.72 7.15
CA VAL A 153 -11.22 -7.12 7.37
C VAL A 153 -12.14 -7.71 8.43
N LYS A 154 -12.92 -8.73 8.05
CA LYS A 154 -13.78 -9.46 9.00
C LYS A 154 -12.96 -10.42 9.87
N GLU A 155 -13.58 -10.91 10.95
CA GLU A 155 -12.97 -11.90 11.85
C GLU A 155 -12.49 -13.18 11.13
N ASP A 156 -13.19 -13.58 10.06
CA ASP A 156 -12.83 -14.74 9.22
C ASP A 156 -11.76 -14.42 8.16
N GLY A 157 -11.17 -13.22 8.22
CA GLY A 157 -10.17 -12.70 7.28
C GLY A 157 -10.75 -12.19 5.97
N LYS A 158 -12.05 -12.32 5.71
CA LYS A 158 -12.65 -11.85 4.46
C LYS A 158 -12.59 -10.32 4.39
N MET A 159 -12.13 -9.82 3.24
CA MET A 159 -12.10 -8.39 2.97
C MET A 159 -13.41 -7.96 2.30
N VAL A 160 -14.08 -6.96 2.87
CA VAL A 160 -15.36 -6.43 2.35
C VAL A 160 -15.36 -4.92 2.35
N TYR A 161 -16.03 -4.31 1.38
CA TYR A 161 -16.26 -2.87 1.41
C TYR A 161 -17.46 -2.54 2.29
N THR A 162 -17.29 -1.58 3.19
CA THR A 162 -18.36 -1.00 4.00
C THR A 162 -18.38 0.52 3.83
N ILE A 163 -19.42 1.16 4.33
CA ILE A 163 -19.51 2.61 4.36
C ILE A 163 -18.38 3.15 5.24
N TRP A 164 -17.74 4.23 4.79
CA TRP A 164 -16.81 4.97 5.62
C TRP A 164 -17.62 5.84 6.58
N GLU A 165 -17.55 5.53 7.88
CA GLU A 165 -18.33 6.23 8.90
C GLU A 165 -17.64 7.51 9.39
N GLU A 166 -16.32 7.63 9.23
CA GLU A 166 -15.59 8.83 9.63
C GLU A 166 -16.03 10.05 8.81
N ARG A 167 -16.23 11.16 9.52
CA ARG A 167 -16.56 12.46 8.96
C ARG A 167 -15.57 13.47 9.54
N PHE A 168 -14.74 14.05 8.67
CA PHE A 168 -13.79 15.11 9.01
C PHE A 168 -14.44 16.49 8.91
#